data_AF-A0AAE4A247-F1
#
_entry.id   AF-A0AAE4A247-F1
#
_cell.length_a   1.000
_cell.length_b   1.000
_cell.length_c   1.000
_cell.angle_alpha   90.00
_cell.angle_beta   90.00
_cell.angle_gamma   90.00
#
_symmetry.space_group_name_H-M   'P 1'
#
loop_
_entity.id
_entity.type
_entity.pdbx_description
1 polymer ?
#
loop_
_entity_poly.entity_id
_entity_poly.type
_entity_poly.pdbx_seq_one_letter_code
_entity_poly.pdbx_strand_id
1 'polypeptide(L)'
;MRTLRALGLSSALALGCSVAALVVGGGDDAQARAASSSASRCAVPASALGGQTRAVVRRGTSVRARRRTSVQAKRRAGARARARTTPAIVAIGAQGRPATGPVTMRVALGSDRGVVVRRQAFRLVSVRAGAVRAIAVNDFLTADGERTMPIGQRQLVTWVEPLATDPALVQVVVCYDPRQPTAIDAGTYSGGLMVLAGAAAPVPLGLTISARDTSPVPAVLAALLGLVAGIFVRIGADRRWGPIEVDWTYVLNFRFWVMIGGGVAAAVYSYLTLYAADPVFDVSVASLWQLSAQTFAGTLASKAATDLIGPTGREIKGNKARKQTLLDPADSAVAGAQGGDV
;
A
#
# COMPACT_ATOMS: atom_id res chain seq x y z
N MET A 1 24.91 55.26 13.56
CA MET A 1 23.95 55.12 12.44
C MET A 1 24.37 53.93 11.56
N ARG A 2 23.39 53.20 11.05
CA ARG A 2 23.44 51.97 10.21
C ARG A 2 23.57 50.65 10.97
N THR A 3 22.41 50.30 11.53
CA THR A 3 21.87 48.97 11.83
C THR A 3 21.94 48.02 10.63
N LEU A 4 22.55 46.84 10.81
CA LEU A 4 22.39 45.69 9.92
C LEU A 4 21.55 44.64 10.64
N ARG A 5 20.45 44.29 9.98
CA ARG A 5 19.34 43.48 10.46
C ARG A 5 19.75 42.04 10.73
N ALA A 6 19.41 41.57 11.93
CA ALA A 6 19.16 40.16 12.21
C ALA A 6 17.94 39.72 11.37
N LEU A 7 18.16 38.80 10.43
CA LEU A 7 17.12 38.06 9.73
C LEU A 7 17.37 36.57 9.98
N GLY A 8 16.29 35.89 10.35
CA GLY A 8 16.31 34.64 11.10
C GLY A 8 16.85 33.43 10.34
N LEU A 9 17.64 32.65 11.06
CA LEU A 9 17.80 31.21 10.85
C LEU A 9 17.36 30.52 12.15
N SER A 10 16.05 30.41 12.38
CA SER A 10 15.48 29.65 13.50
C SER A 10 14.44 28.63 13.06
N SER A 11 14.35 28.31 11.76
CA SER A 11 13.26 27.49 11.21
C SER A 11 13.65 26.08 10.75
N ALA A 12 14.90 25.63 10.91
CA ALA A 12 15.36 24.35 10.36
C ALA A 12 15.45 23.18 11.35
N LEU A 13 15.11 23.38 12.63
CA LEU A 13 15.24 22.36 13.69
C LEU A 13 13.90 21.84 14.25
N ALA A 14 12.77 22.25 13.68
CA ALA A 14 11.43 21.90 14.17
C ALA A 14 10.68 20.85 13.33
N LEU A 15 11.36 20.08 12.47
CA LEU A 15 10.73 19.07 11.60
C LEU A 15 10.97 17.61 12.02
N GLY A 16 11.54 17.36 13.21
CA GLY A 16 11.97 16.01 13.63
C GLY A 16 11.15 15.31 14.71
N CYS A 17 10.10 15.91 15.28
CA CYS A 17 9.38 15.34 16.43
C CYS A 17 7.88 15.69 16.40
N SER A 18 7.10 15.07 15.51
CA SER A 18 5.61 15.05 15.60
C SER A 18 4.98 14.05 14.61
N VAL A 19 5.42 12.79 14.59
CA VAL A 19 4.66 11.70 13.95
C VAL A 19 4.66 10.48 14.87
N ALA A 20 4.07 10.63 16.05
CA ALA A 20 3.82 9.54 16.99
C ALA A 20 2.62 9.88 17.90
N ALA A 21 1.46 10.15 17.30
CA ALA A 21 0.15 10.13 17.97
C ALA A 21 -0.95 10.29 16.91
N LEU A 22 -2.10 9.65 17.13
CA LEU A 22 -3.30 9.52 16.27
C LEU A 22 -3.15 8.44 15.17
N VAL A 23 -3.92 7.35 15.11
CA VAL A 23 -5.29 7.10 15.55
C VAL A 23 -5.43 5.61 15.94
N VAL A 24 -5.74 5.35 17.21
CA VAL A 24 -6.32 4.08 17.67
C VAL A 24 -7.60 4.44 18.40
N GLY A 25 -8.72 3.84 17.97
CA GLY A 25 -9.92 3.77 18.80
C GLY A 25 -11.22 4.07 18.06
N GLY A 26 -12.06 3.04 17.93
CA GLY A 26 -13.51 3.20 18.01
C GLY A 26 -14.30 2.65 16.83
N GLY A 27 -14.51 1.33 16.78
CA GLY A 27 -15.50 0.75 15.86
C GLY A 27 -15.57 -0.78 15.74
N ASP A 28 -14.72 -1.54 16.44
CA ASP A 28 -14.40 -2.89 15.97
C ASP A 28 -15.28 -4.03 16.50
N ASP A 29 -16.12 -3.89 17.51
CA ASP A 29 -16.79 -5.08 18.07
C ASP A 29 -17.93 -5.62 17.19
N ALA A 30 -18.62 -4.75 16.44
CA ALA A 30 -19.65 -5.16 15.47
C ALA A 30 -19.05 -5.59 14.12
N GLN A 31 -17.95 -4.94 13.71
CA GLN A 31 -17.22 -5.29 12.48
C GLN A 31 -16.40 -6.58 12.66
N ALA A 32 -15.82 -6.84 13.83
CA ALA A 32 -15.06 -8.05 14.13
C ALA A 32 -15.95 -9.30 14.19
N ARG A 33 -17.16 -9.22 14.75
CA ARG A 33 -18.11 -10.35 14.74
C ARG A 33 -18.64 -10.66 13.34
N ALA A 34 -18.92 -9.64 12.53
CA ALA A 34 -19.28 -9.82 11.13
C ALA A 34 -18.09 -10.30 10.26
N ALA A 35 -16.86 -9.90 10.58
CA ALA A 35 -15.64 -10.36 9.93
C ALA A 35 -15.33 -11.82 10.28
N SER A 36 -15.54 -12.25 11.53
CA SER A 36 -15.38 -13.63 11.99
C SER A 36 -16.31 -14.61 11.26
N SER A 37 -17.59 -14.26 11.09
CA SER A 37 -18.53 -15.10 10.32
C SER A 37 -18.33 -15.03 8.80
N SER A 38 -17.65 -13.98 8.31
CA SER A 38 -17.32 -13.83 6.88
C SER A 38 -16.03 -14.58 6.52
N ALA A 39 -15.04 -14.59 7.42
CA ALA A 39 -13.79 -15.32 7.25
C ALA A 39 -14.02 -16.85 7.19
N SER A 40 -14.96 -17.37 7.99
CA SER A 40 -15.34 -18.79 7.92
C SER A 40 -16.04 -19.18 6.61
N ARG A 41 -16.67 -18.22 5.90
CA ARG A 41 -17.22 -18.44 4.55
C ARG A 41 -16.19 -18.28 3.43
N CYS A 42 -15.07 -17.60 3.70
CA CYS A 42 -13.93 -17.59 2.80
C CYS A 42 -13.14 -18.91 2.84
N ALA A 43 -13.22 -19.65 3.94
CA ALA A 43 -12.73 -21.03 4.02
C ALA A 43 -13.65 -21.94 3.20
N VAL A 44 -13.34 -22.19 1.94
CA VAL A 44 -14.12 -23.06 1.06
C VAL A 44 -14.00 -24.52 1.54
N PRO A 45 -15.06 -25.19 2.04
CA PRO A 45 -15.04 -26.63 2.17
C PRO A 45 -15.01 -27.25 0.77
N ALA A 46 -14.16 -28.24 0.54
CA ALA A 46 -13.95 -28.90 -0.74
C ALA A 46 -15.17 -29.71 -1.28
N SER A 47 -16.36 -29.54 -0.70
CA SER A 47 -17.51 -30.45 -0.86
C SER A 47 -18.80 -29.66 -1.11
N ALA A 48 -18.89 -28.94 -2.24
CA ALA A 48 -20.15 -28.37 -2.72
C ALA A 48 -20.16 -28.23 -4.24
N LEU A 49 -19.97 -29.36 -4.94
CA LEU A 49 -20.24 -29.50 -6.38
C LEU A 49 -21.35 -30.55 -6.52
N GLY A 50 -22.57 -30.11 -6.81
CA GLY A 50 -23.69 -31.03 -6.97
C GLY A 50 -25.00 -30.36 -7.36
N GLY A 51 -25.24 -30.29 -8.68
CA GLY A 51 -26.56 -30.45 -9.28
C GLY A 51 -27.58 -29.30 -9.12
N GLN A 52 -27.89 -28.63 -10.23
CA GLN A 52 -29.24 -28.10 -10.43
C GLN A 52 -29.84 -28.60 -11.75
N THR A 53 -30.96 -29.29 -11.55
CA THR A 53 -31.83 -29.99 -12.49
C THR A 53 -32.61 -29.05 -13.40
N ARG A 54 -32.75 -29.45 -14.68
CA ARG A 54 -33.67 -28.89 -15.66
C ARG A 54 -35.13 -29.06 -15.22
N ALA A 55 -35.91 -27.97 -15.23
CA ALA A 55 -37.35 -28.02 -15.12
C ALA A 55 -38.01 -28.00 -16.51
N VAL A 56 -38.82 -29.03 -16.76
CA VAL A 56 -39.68 -29.23 -17.93
C VAL A 56 -40.94 -28.36 -17.79
N VAL A 57 -41.30 -27.61 -18.84
CA VAL A 57 -42.58 -26.88 -18.91
C VAL A 57 -43.52 -27.57 -19.89
N ARG A 58 -44.63 -28.07 -19.36
CA ARG A 58 -45.74 -28.71 -20.08
C ARG A 58 -46.65 -27.66 -20.71
N ARG A 59 -47.03 -27.89 -21.99
CA ARG A 59 -48.09 -27.17 -22.70
C ARG A 59 -49.47 -27.56 -22.15
N GLY A 60 -50.37 -26.58 -22.08
CA GLY A 60 -51.80 -26.74 -21.79
C GLY A 60 -52.59 -25.75 -22.63
N THR A 61 -53.77 -26.19 -23.04
CA THR A 61 -54.55 -25.81 -24.23
C THR A 61 -55.48 -24.60 -24.09
N SER A 62 -55.95 -24.16 -25.26
CA SER A 62 -56.94 -23.11 -25.58
C SER A 62 -58.35 -23.34 -25.00
N VAL A 63 -59.05 -22.25 -24.63
CA VAL A 63 -60.52 -22.14 -24.69
C VAL A 63 -60.95 -20.73 -25.13
N ARG A 64 -61.90 -20.72 -26.08
CA ARG A 64 -62.57 -19.60 -26.75
C ARG A 64 -63.78 -19.17 -25.92
N ALA A 65 -64.02 -17.88 -25.66
CA ALA A 65 -65.39 -17.35 -25.43
C ALA A 65 -65.48 -15.80 -25.44
N ARG A 66 -66.17 -15.30 -26.47
CA ARG A 66 -67.23 -14.26 -26.49
C ARG A 66 -67.08 -12.90 -25.76
N ARG A 67 -66.98 -11.87 -26.61
CA ARG A 67 -67.60 -10.52 -26.57
C ARG A 67 -68.66 -10.27 -25.48
N ARG A 68 -68.37 -9.30 -24.60
CA ARG A 68 -69.29 -8.29 -24.02
C ARG A 68 -68.48 -6.99 -23.76
N THR A 69 -68.45 -6.09 -24.74
CA THR A 69 -69.10 -4.76 -24.74
C THR A 69 -68.68 -3.79 -23.61
N SER A 70 -67.60 -3.06 -23.89
CA SER A 70 -67.49 -1.58 -23.91
C SER A 70 -67.82 -0.69 -22.70
N VAL A 71 -68.32 -1.19 -21.55
CA VAL A 71 -68.58 -0.31 -20.37
C VAL A 71 -67.50 -0.40 -19.27
N GLN A 72 -66.64 -1.43 -19.31
CA GLN A 72 -65.46 -1.52 -18.41
C GLN A 72 -64.20 -0.83 -18.94
N ALA A 73 -64.19 -0.38 -20.20
CA ALA A 73 -63.01 0.22 -20.82
C ALA A 73 -62.63 1.59 -20.22
N LYS A 74 -63.62 2.36 -19.71
CA LYS A 74 -63.36 3.67 -19.10
C LYS A 74 -62.92 3.61 -17.63
N ARG A 75 -63.35 2.58 -16.87
CA ARG A 75 -62.88 2.36 -15.48
C ARG A 75 -61.55 1.61 -15.38
N ARG A 76 -61.10 0.94 -16.45
CA ARG A 76 -59.74 0.37 -16.55
C ARG A 76 -58.71 1.34 -17.14
N ALA A 77 -59.13 2.41 -17.80
CA ALA A 77 -58.24 3.49 -18.25
C ALA A 77 -57.79 4.41 -17.10
N GLY A 78 -58.61 4.57 -16.05
CA GLY A 78 -58.25 5.32 -14.83
C GLY A 78 -57.48 4.52 -13.78
N ALA A 79 -57.30 3.22 -13.99
CA ALA A 79 -56.60 2.33 -13.07
C ALA A 79 -55.41 1.68 -13.79
N ARG A 80 -54.20 2.14 -13.41
CA ARG A 80 -52.89 1.53 -13.71
C ARG A 80 -52.17 2.01 -14.99
N ALA A 81 -52.05 3.32 -15.15
CA ALA A 81 -50.69 3.86 -15.34
C ALA A 81 -49.91 3.72 -14.01
N ARG A 82 -49.80 2.49 -13.48
CA ARG A 82 -48.71 2.18 -12.56
C ARG A 82 -47.53 2.25 -13.48
N ALA A 83 -46.77 3.35 -13.42
CA ALA A 83 -45.46 3.43 -14.04
C ALA A 83 -44.78 2.08 -13.76
N ARG A 84 -44.67 1.26 -14.80
CA ARG A 84 -44.15 -0.10 -14.67
C ARG A 84 -42.69 0.14 -14.30
N THR A 85 -42.39 0.08 -13.00
CA THR A 85 -41.03 0.31 -12.52
C THR A 85 -40.18 -0.76 -13.17
N THR A 86 -39.36 -0.33 -14.12
CA THR A 86 -38.42 -1.20 -14.82
C THR A 86 -37.50 -1.80 -13.77
N PRO A 87 -37.33 -3.14 -13.75
CA PRO A 87 -36.41 -3.77 -12.81
C PRO A 87 -35.02 -3.19 -13.01
N ALA A 88 -34.42 -2.68 -11.95
CA ALA A 88 -33.11 -2.05 -11.99
C ALA A 88 -32.29 -2.39 -10.74
N ILE A 89 -30.98 -2.42 -10.92
CA ILE A 89 -30.01 -2.42 -9.85
C ILE A 89 -29.16 -1.16 -9.99
N VAL A 90 -28.91 -0.50 -8.87
CA VAL A 90 -28.13 0.73 -8.83
C VAL A 90 -27.06 0.60 -7.75
N ALA A 91 -25.80 0.77 -8.13
CA ALA A 91 -24.71 0.78 -7.15
C ALA A 91 -24.84 2.00 -6.23
N ILE A 92 -24.56 1.82 -4.94
CA ILE A 92 -24.60 2.89 -3.94
C ILE A 92 -23.17 3.28 -3.59
N GLY A 93 -22.82 4.55 -3.81
CA GLY A 93 -21.51 5.10 -3.45
C GLY A 93 -21.32 5.24 -1.93
N ALA A 94 -20.10 5.62 -1.52
CA ALA A 94 -19.73 5.77 -0.11
C ALA A 94 -20.63 6.76 0.66
N GLN A 95 -21.21 7.74 -0.03
CA GLN A 95 -22.08 8.77 0.55
C GLN A 95 -23.56 8.34 0.64
N GLY A 96 -23.87 7.07 0.38
CA GLY A 96 -25.23 6.53 0.42
C GLY A 96 -26.12 6.96 -0.76
N ARG A 97 -25.56 7.61 -1.76
CA ARG A 97 -26.25 8.03 -2.99
C ARG A 97 -26.00 7.05 -4.14
N PRO A 98 -26.90 6.97 -5.13
CA PRO A 98 -26.62 6.30 -6.40
C PRO A 98 -25.27 6.73 -6.96
N ALA A 99 -24.44 5.76 -7.34
CA ALA A 99 -23.19 6.03 -8.02
C ALA A 99 -23.49 6.60 -9.42
N THR A 100 -22.82 7.69 -9.78
CA THR A 100 -23.00 8.39 -11.07
C THR A 100 -22.10 7.82 -12.18
N GLY A 101 -21.47 6.66 -11.96
CA GLY A 101 -20.55 6.05 -12.90
C GLY A 101 -20.14 4.63 -12.50
N PRO A 102 -19.16 4.04 -13.23
CA PRO A 102 -18.61 2.74 -12.91
C PRO A 102 -18.09 2.71 -11.49
N VAL A 103 -18.44 1.67 -10.74
CA VAL A 103 -17.96 1.47 -9.38
C VAL A 103 -16.80 0.49 -9.43
N THR A 104 -15.69 0.84 -8.76
CA THR A 104 -14.52 0.00 -8.67
C THR A 104 -14.20 -0.32 -7.21
N MET A 105 -14.21 -1.59 -6.86
CA MET A 105 -13.75 -2.08 -5.57
C MET A 105 -12.23 -2.20 -5.57
N ARG A 106 -11.60 -1.77 -4.47
CA ARG A 106 -10.14 -1.85 -4.29
C ARG A 106 -9.80 -2.82 -3.16
N VAL A 107 -9.04 -3.86 -3.48
CA VAL A 107 -8.48 -4.82 -2.53
C VAL A 107 -6.99 -4.55 -2.46
N ALA A 108 -6.46 -4.29 -1.27
CA ALA A 108 -5.04 -4.09 -1.04
C ALA A 108 -4.54 -5.21 -0.12
N LEU A 109 -3.59 -5.99 -0.63
CA LEU A 109 -2.96 -7.08 0.10
C LEU A 109 -1.62 -6.55 0.60
N GLY A 110 -1.51 -6.39 1.92
CA GLY A 110 -0.26 -6.03 2.57
C GLY A 110 0.78 -7.15 2.49
N SER A 111 1.92 -6.94 3.14
CA SER A 111 3.02 -7.91 3.25
C SER A 111 2.57 -9.30 3.69
N ASP A 112 1.61 -9.36 4.61
CA ASP A 112 1.19 -10.61 5.24
C ASP A 112 0.25 -11.44 4.35
N ARG A 113 -0.16 -10.85 3.20
CA ARG A 113 -1.10 -11.41 2.22
C ARG A 113 -2.19 -12.21 2.92
N GLY A 114 -2.94 -11.52 3.78
CA GLY A 114 -4.08 -12.08 4.49
C GLY A 114 -5.33 -12.14 3.60
N VAL A 115 -6.33 -12.90 4.04
CA VAL A 115 -7.65 -12.90 3.43
C VAL A 115 -8.27 -11.52 3.56
N VAL A 116 -8.76 -10.95 2.46
CA VAL A 116 -9.39 -9.62 2.46
C VAL A 116 -10.83 -9.74 1.99
N VAL A 117 -11.74 -9.13 2.75
CA VAL A 117 -13.16 -9.03 2.41
C VAL A 117 -13.51 -7.59 2.09
N ARG A 118 -14.11 -7.37 0.93
CA ARG A 118 -14.65 -6.08 0.51
C ARG A 118 -16.13 -6.20 0.21
N ARG A 119 -16.87 -5.11 0.42
CA ARG A 119 -18.33 -5.07 0.25
C ARG A 119 -18.72 -3.87 -0.57
N GLN A 120 -19.66 -4.06 -1.49
CA GLN A 120 -20.26 -2.99 -2.29
C GLN A 120 -21.77 -3.09 -2.19
N ALA A 121 -22.42 -2.00 -1.80
CA ALA A 121 -23.87 -1.94 -1.66
C ALA A 121 -24.54 -1.61 -3.01
N PHE A 122 -25.71 -2.20 -3.21
CA PHE A 122 -26.57 -2.00 -4.36
C PHE A 122 -28.01 -1.84 -3.90
N ARG A 123 -28.74 -0.92 -4.54
CA ARG A 123 -30.17 -0.75 -4.38
C ARG A 123 -30.93 -1.48 -5.47
N LEU A 124 -31.95 -2.21 -5.04
CA LEU A 124 -32.86 -2.97 -5.87
C LEU A 124 -34.12 -2.16 -6.13
N VAL A 125 -34.52 -2.07 -7.40
CA VAL A 125 -35.78 -1.48 -7.82
C VAL A 125 -36.59 -2.56 -8.51
N SER A 126 -37.69 -3.00 -7.87
CA SER A 126 -38.54 -4.08 -8.40
C SER A 126 -37.81 -5.40 -8.68
N VAL A 127 -36.71 -5.67 -7.96
CA VAL A 127 -35.95 -6.93 -8.00
C VAL A 127 -35.90 -7.54 -6.60
N ARG A 128 -35.94 -8.89 -6.52
CA ARG A 128 -35.78 -9.62 -5.27
C ARG A 128 -34.29 -9.87 -4.98
N ALA A 129 -33.86 -9.71 -3.73
CA ALA A 129 -32.49 -9.97 -3.31
C ALA A 129 -31.97 -11.37 -3.70
N GLY A 130 -32.81 -12.41 -3.59
CA GLY A 130 -32.43 -13.78 -3.96
C GLY A 130 -32.17 -13.99 -5.46
N ALA A 131 -32.61 -13.06 -6.33
CA ALA A 131 -32.35 -13.10 -7.77
C ALA A 131 -31.01 -12.42 -8.14
N VAL A 132 -30.32 -11.81 -7.18
CA VAL A 132 -29.06 -11.13 -7.40
C VAL A 132 -27.90 -12.12 -7.32
N ARG A 133 -26.98 -12.03 -8.28
CA ARG A 133 -25.74 -12.82 -8.34
C ARG A 133 -24.61 -11.88 -8.74
N ALA A 134 -23.42 -12.10 -8.19
CA ALA A 134 -22.19 -11.50 -8.68
C ALA A 134 -21.35 -12.60 -9.32
N ILE A 135 -20.80 -12.34 -10.50
CA ILE A 135 -19.91 -13.26 -11.20
C ILE A 135 -18.69 -12.48 -11.70
N ALA A 136 -17.52 -13.10 -11.67
CA ALA A 136 -16.36 -12.54 -12.35
C ALA A 136 -16.47 -12.83 -13.85
N VAL A 137 -16.11 -11.85 -14.67
CA VAL A 137 -16.32 -11.90 -16.13
C VAL A 137 -15.10 -12.43 -16.86
N ASN A 138 -13.92 -11.93 -16.48
CA ASN A 138 -12.64 -12.21 -17.13
C ASN A 138 -11.54 -12.35 -16.08
N ASP A 139 -10.49 -13.08 -16.44
CA ASP A 139 -9.27 -13.13 -15.66
C ASP A 139 -8.74 -11.72 -15.40
N PHE A 140 -8.08 -11.57 -14.25
CA PHE A 140 -7.57 -10.28 -13.85
C PHE A 140 -6.18 -10.11 -14.44
N LEU A 141 -5.94 -8.97 -15.06
CA LEU A 141 -4.71 -8.69 -15.80
C LEU A 141 -3.97 -7.54 -15.13
N THR A 142 -2.65 -7.63 -15.13
CA THR A 142 -1.79 -6.48 -14.85
C THR A 142 -1.92 -5.41 -15.93
N ALA A 143 -1.50 -4.19 -15.63
CA ALA A 143 -1.62 -3.06 -16.56
C ALA A 143 -0.88 -3.27 -17.90
N ASP A 144 0.20 -4.06 -17.87
CA ASP A 144 0.99 -4.50 -19.03
C ASP A 144 0.40 -5.73 -19.74
N GLY A 145 -0.59 -6.40 -19.16
CA GLY A 145 -1.21 -7.60 -19.71
C GLY A 145 -0.34 -8.86 -19.63
N GLU A 146 0.85 -8.81 -19.03
CA GLU A 146 1.77 -9.95 -19.01
C GLU A 146 1.41 -11.00 -17.96
N ARG A 147 0.85 -10.57 -16.82
CA ARG A 147 0.51 -11.46 -15.71
C ARG A 147 -1.00 -11.56 -15.58
N THR A 148 -1.46 -12.80 -15.45
CA THR A 148 -2.88 -13.11 -15.29
C THR A 148 -3.13 -13.74 -13.94
N MET A 149 -4.21 -13.32 -13.28
CA MET A 149 -4.74 -13.97 -12.10
C MET A 149 -6.06 -14.65 -12.49
N PRO A 150 -6.05 -15.98 -12.64
CA PRO A 150 -7.20 -16.71 -13.18
C PRO A 150 -8.35 -16.79 -12.16
N ILE A 151 -9.58 -16.52 -12.61
CA ILE A 151 -10.78 -16.58 -11.75
C ILE A 151 -11.00 -18.00 -11.18
N GLY A 152 -10.64 -19.04 -11.93
CA GLY A 152 -10.98 -20.44 -11.62
C GLY A 152 -10.32 -21.02 -10.36
N GLN A 153 -9.41 -20.29 -9.73
CA GLN A 153 -8.51 -20.81 -8.70
C GLN A 153 -9.03 -20.70 -7.26
N ARG A 154 -10.34 -20.52 -7.03
CA ARG A 154 -10.95 -20.36 -5.67
C ARG A 154 -10.43 -19.16 -4.85
N GLN A 155 -9.47 -18.40 -5.35
CA GLN A 155 -8.95 -17.18 -4.74
C GLN A 155 -10.02 -16.12 -4.55
N LEU A 156 -10.87 -15.97 -5.56
CA LEU A 156 -11.91 -14.96 -5.59
C LEU A 156 -13.26 -15.62 -5.37
N VAL A 157 -13.83 -15.44 -4.17
CA VAL A 157 -15.18 -15.89 -3.85
C VAL A 157 -16.08 -14.67 -3.78
N THR A 158 -17.20 -14.71 -4.48
CA THR A 158 -18.19 -13.64 -4.43
C THR A 158 -19.54 -14.20 -3.99
N TRP A 159 -20.24 -13.45 -3.14
CA TRP A 159 -21.60 -13.78 -2.76
C TRP A 159 -22.40 -12.50 -2.50
N VAL A 160 -23.71 -12.66 -2.34
CA VAL A 160 -24.63 -11.54 -2.12
C VAL A 160 -25.35 -11.75 -0.80
N GLU A 161 -25.38 -10.71 0.02
CA GLU A 161 -26.09 -10.70 1.29
C GLU A 161 -27.15 -9.59 1.28
N PRO A 162 -28.40 -9.89 1.66
CA PRO A 162 -29.39 -8.84 1.90
C PRO A 162 -28.99 -8.00 3.11
N LEU A 163 -29.21 -6.69 3.03
CA LEU A 163 -28.95 -5.82 4.16
C LEU A 163 -30.12 -5.92 5.17
N ALA A 164 -29.82 -6.31 6.40
CA ALA A 164 -30.86 -6.50 7.42
C ALA A 164 -31.68 -5.24 7.70
N THR A 165 -31.07 -4.06 7.51
CA THR A 165 -31.68 -2.75 7.76
C THR A 165 -32.57 -2.26 6.63
N ASP A 166 -32.40 -2.77 5.40
CA ASP A 166 -33.19 -2.35 4.24
C ASP A 166 -33.31 -3.49 3.22
N PRO A 167 -34.50 -4.07 3.02
CA PRO A 167 -34.71 -5.17 2.07
C PRO A 167 -34.53 -4.74 0.59
N ALA A 168 -34.53 -3.44 0.31
CA ALA A 168 -34.19 -2.90 -1.00
C ALA A 168 -32.67 -2.75 -1.21
N LEU A 169 -31.84 -3.05 -0.21
CA LEU A 169 -30.39 -3.04 -0.31
C LEU A 169 -29.81 -4.45 -0.24
N VAL A 170 -28.83 -4.70 -1.09
CA VAL A 170 -27.98 -5.90 -1.04
C VAL A 170 -26.52 -5.49 -1.05
N GLN A 171 -25.69 -6.30 -0.40
CA GLN A 171 -24.24 -6.17 -0.46
C GLN A 171 -23.67 -7.30 -1.31
N VAL A 172 -22.94 -6.93 -2.35
CA VAL A 172 -22.03 -7.85 -3.02
C VAL A 172 -20.77 -7.89 -2.18
N VAL A 173 -20.46 -9.08 -1.67
CA VAL A 173 -19.27 -9.35 -0.88
C VAL A 173 -18.27 -10.07 -1.77
N VAL A 174 -17.06 -9.53 -1.80
CA VAL A 174 -15.92 -10.07 -2.53
C VAL A 174 -14.88 -10.47 -1.49
N CYS A 175 -14.60 -11.76 -1.40
CA CYS A 175 -13.50 -12.27 -0.60
C CYS A 175 -12.37 -12.70 -1.52
N TYR A 176 -11.17 -12.26 -1.17
CA TYR A 176 -9.95 -12.68 -1.84
C TYR A 176 -9.04 -13.41 -0.86
N ASP A 177 -8.75 -14.68 -1.15
CA ASP A 177 -7.74 -15.48 -0.45
C ASP A 177 -6.47 -15.58 -1.31
N PRO A 178 -5.40 -14.84 -0.97
CA PRO A 178 -4.13 -14.86 -1.72
C PRO A 178 -3.34 -16.17 -1.58
N ARG A 179 -3.74 -17.10 -0.69
CA ARG A 179 -2.92 -18.27 -0.32
C ARG A 179 -3.23 -19.54 -1.11
N GLN A 180 -4.28 -19.56 -1.91
CA GLN A 180 -4.72 -20.77 -2.63
C GLN A 180 -4.79 -20.54 -4.13
N PRO A 181 -4.57 -21.55 -4.98
CA PRO A 181 -3.54 -22.57 -4.85
C PRO A 181 -2.13 -22.00 -5.07
N THR A 182 -1.99 -20.87 -5.76
CA THR A 182 -0.70 -20.21 -6.02
C THR A 182 -0.73 -18.76 -5.58
N ALA A 183 0.22 -18.34 -4.76
CA ALA A 183 0.34 -16.94 -4.37
C ALA A 183 0.52 -16.06 -5.62
N ILE A 184 -0.25 -14.97 -5.72
CA ILE A 184 -0.10 -14.02 -6.82
C ILE A 184 1.19 -13.23 -6.66
N ASP A 185 1.81 -12.82 -7.76
CA ASP A 185 3.00 -11.96 -7.69
C ASP A 185 2.64 -10.55 -7.19
N ALA A 186 3.67 -9.78 -6.83
CA ALA A 186 3.47 -8.36 -6.57
C ALA A 186 2.99 -7.66 -7.86
N GLY A 187 2.04 -6.74 -7.73
CA GLY A 187 1.43 -6.10 -8.89
C GLY A 187 0.03 -5.56 -8.64
N THR A 188 -0.47 -4.80 -9.61
CA THR A 188 -1.87 -4.35 -9.63
C THR A 188 -2.61 -5.11 -10.70
N TYR A 189 -3.60 -5.89 -10.29
CA TYR A 189 -4.46 -6.68 -11.15
C TYR A 189 -5.81 -5.99 -11.28
N SER A 190 -6.30 -5.87 -12.51
CA SER A 190 -7.58 -5.25 -12.81
C SER A 190 -8.49 -6.25 -13.52
N GLY A 191 -9.75 -6.26 -13.13
CA GLY A 191 -10.75 -7.13 -13.72
C GLY A 191 -12.17 -6.64 -13.45
N GLY A 192 -13.13 -7.38 -13.99
CA GLY A 192 -14.55 -7.03 -13.93
C GLY A 192 -15.36 -8.10 -13.23
N LEU A 193 -16.24 -7.65 -12.34
CA LEU A 193 -17.39 -8.40 -11.85
C LEU A 193 -18.65 -7.88 -12.55
N MET A 194 -19.61 -8.76 -12.79
CA MET A 194 -20.95 -8.39 -13.24
C MET A 194 -21.94 -8.75 -12.15
N VAL A 195 -22.76 -7.76 -11.78
CA VAL A 195 -23.89 -7.95 -10.89
C VAL A 195 -25.14 -8.17 -11.73
N LEU A 196 -25.66 -9.38 -11.66
CA LEU A 196 -26.80 -9.88 -12.40
C LEU A 196 -28.03 -9.95 -11.51
N ALA A 197 -29.20 -9.69 -12.07
CA ALA A 197 -30.42 -9.48 -11.30
C ALA A 197 -31.70 -9.77 -12.07
N GLY A 198 -31.88 -11.03 -12.44
CA GLY A 198 -33.04 -11.48 -13.20
C GLY A 198 -33.19 -10.72 -14.52
N ALA A 199 -34.28 -9.95 -14.66
CA ALA A 199 -34.59 -9.17 -15.86
C ALA A 199 -34.01 -7.73 -15.85
N ALA A 200 -33.30 -7.33 -14.80
CA ALA A 200 -32.62 -6.03 -14.77
C ALA A 200 -31.36 -6.05 -15.64
N ALA A 201 -30.95 -4.88 -16.13
CA ALA A 201 -29.69 -4.73 -16.85
C ALA A 201 -28.50 -5.12 -15.95
N PRO A 202 -27.51 -5.89 -16.45
CA PRO A 202 -26.28 -6.17 -15.73
C PRO A 202 -25.56 -4.89 -15.33
N VAL A 203 -25.04 -4.85 -14.10
CA VAL A 203 -24.27 -3.71 -13.62
C VAL A 203 -22.79 -4.11 -13.53
N PRO A 204 -21.89 -3.44 -14.28
CA PRO A 204 -20.46 -3.69 -14.19
C PRO A 204 -19.91 -3.15 -12.87
N LEU A 205 -19.05 -3.94 -12.25
CA LEU A 205 -18.34 -3.63 -11.02
C LEU A 205 -16.86 -3.91 -11.25
N GLY A 206 -16.05 -2.86 -11.36
CA GLY A 206 -14.61 -3.00 -11.46
C GLY A 206 -14.05 -3.59 -10.16
N LEU A 207 -13.01 -4.41 -10.26
CA LEU A 207 -12.26 -4.88 -9.11
C LEU A 207 -10.77 -4.75 -9.41
N THR A 208 -10.07 -4.02 -8.55
CA THR A 208 -8.62 -3.86 -8.60
C THR A 208 -8.00 -4.48 -7.35
N ILE A 209 -7.06 -5.38 -7.54
CA ILE A 209 -6.32 -6.06 -6.47
C ILE A 209 -4.87 -5.60 -6.56
N SER A 210 -4.38 -4.90 -5.56
CA SER A 210 -2.96 -4.56 -5.42
C SER A 210 -2.31 -5.52 -4.44
N ALA A 211 -1.30 -6.24 -4.91
CA ALA A 211 -0.51 -7.15 -4.12
C ALA A 211 0.91 -6.60 -3.95
N ARG A 212 1.35 -6.54 -2.70
CA ARG A 212 2.73 -6.20 -2.36
C ARG A 212 3.56 -7.46 -2.19
N ASP A 213 4.87 -7.35 -2.39
CA ASP A 213 5.76 -8.47 -2.05
C ASP A 213 5.79 -8.75 -0.54
N THR A 214 5.95 -10.03 -0.20
CA THR A 214 5.85 -10.56 1.16
C THR A 214 7.08 -10.29 2.01
N SER A 215 8.26 -10.20 1.40
CA SER A 215 9.52 -10.09 2.12
C SER A 215 10.02 -8.65 2.18
N PRO A 216 10.10 -8.01 3.37
CA PRO A 216 10.77 -6.72 3.53
C PRO A 216 12.30 -6.85 3.48
N VAL A 217 12.84 -8.08 3.66
CA VAL A 217 14.27 -8.36 3.79
C VAL A 217 15.10 -7.78 2.63
N PRO A 218 14.78 -8.03 1.34
CA PRO A 218 15.58 -7.49 0.24
C PRO A 218 15.57 -5.96 0.21
N ALA A 219 14.44 -5.31 0.53
CA ALA A 219 14.36 -3.85 0.61
C ALA A 219 15.25 -3.29 1.74
N VAL A 220 15.27 -3.95 2.91
CA VAL A 220 16.16 -3.58 4.03
C VAL A 220 17.63 -3.77 3.63
N LEU A 221 17.97 -4.90 3.01
CA LEU A 221 19.34 -5.18 2.54
C LEU A 221 19.82 -4.14 1.51
N ALA A 222 18.97 -3.75 0.57
CA ALA A 222 19.28 -2.69 -0.39
C ALA A 222 19.56 -1.34 0.29
N ALA A 223 18.74 -0.94 1.27
CA ALA A 223 19.01 0.26 2.06
C ALA A 223 20.36 0.19 2.77
N LEU A 224 20.66 -0.94 3.42
CA LEU A 224 21.93 -1.16 4.11
C LEU A 224 23.12 -1.11 3.14
N LEU A 225 23.01 -1.70 1.95
CA LEU A 225 24.05 -1.63 0.93
C LEU A 225 24.32 -0.19 0.47
N GLY A 226 23.26 0.61 0.27
CA GLY A 226 23.40 2.03 -0.05
C GLY A 226 24.13 2.83 1.05
N LEU A 227 23.81 2.56 2.32
CA LEU A 227 24.47 3.17 3.47
C LEU A 227 25.95 2.76 3.57
N VAL A 228 26.25 1.47 3.43
CA VAL A 228 27.61 0.93 3.46
C VAL A 228 28.46 1.52 2.33
N ALA A 229 27.91 1.59 1.10
CA ALA A 229 28.57 2.23 -0.02
C ALA A 229 28.89 3.71 0.26
N GLY A 230 27.97 4.44 0.90
CA GLY A 230 28.18 5.83 1.30
C GLY A 230 29.32 5.98 2.32
N ILE A 231 29.41 5.06 3.28
CA ILE A 231 30.52 5.02 4.25
C ILE A 231 31.85 4.74 3.55
N PHE A 232 31.91 3.78 2.63
CA PHE A 232 33.14 3.48 1.89
C PHE A 232 33.62 4.67 1.03
N VAL A 233 32.70 5.34 0.35
CA VAL A 233 33.04 6.55 -0.43
C VAL A 233 33.59 7.64 0.49
N ARG A 234 33.05 7.80 1.69
CA ARG A 234 33.59 8.74 2.67
C ARG A 234 35.01 8.37 3.08
N ILE A 235 35.24 7.14 3.53
CA ILE A 235 36.56 6.68 3.96
C ILE A 235 37.59 6.85 2.83
N GLY A 236 37.20 6.49 1.60
CA GLY A 236 38.04 6.65 0.42
C GLY A 236 38.34 8.12 0.09
N ALA A 237 37.34 9.01 0.20
CA ALA A 237 37.54 10.44 0.01
C ALA A 237 38.49 11.02 1.06
N ASP A 238 38.35 10.61 2.33
CA ASP A 238 39.14 11.17 3.43
C ASP A 238 40.60 10.66 3.35
N ARG A 239 40.84 9.43 2.89
CA ARG A 239 42.20 8.90 2.60
C ARG A 239 42.94 9.64 1.50
N ARG A 240 42.25 10.30 0.55
CA ARG A 240 42.93 11.08 -0.51
C ARG A 240 43.62 12.33 0.03
N TRP A 241 43.25 12.80 1.23
CA TRP A 241 43.82 14.01 1.84
C TRP A 241 44.99 13.72 2.80
N GLY A 242 45.42 12.47 2.94
CA GLY A 242 46.60 12.06 3.71
C GLY A 242 46.50 10.62 4.25
N PRO A 243 47.60 10.06 4.79
CA PRO A 243 47.58 8.77 5.47
C PRO A 243 46.81 8.90 6.78
N ILE A 244 45.48 8.81 6.69
CA ILE A 244 44.64 8.65 7.86
C ILE A 244 44.80 7.19 8.28
N GLU A 245 45.61 6.95 9.31
CA GLU A 245 45.43 5.77 10.14
C GLU A 245 43.98 5.81 10.62
N VAL A 246 43.20 4.80 10.23
CA VAL A 246 41.82 4.65 10.70
C VAL A 246 41.91 4.20 12.15
N ASP A 247 42.26 5.15 13.02
CA ASP A 247 42.28 4.96 14.46
C ASP A 247 40.86 5.03 15.00
N TRP A 248 40.58 4.35 16.12
CA TRP A 248 39.27 4.35 16.77
C TRP A 248 38.76 5.76 17.06
N THR A 249 39.68 6.68 17.31
CA THR A 249 39.41 8.12 17.49
C THR A 249 38.72 8.76 16.27
N TYR A 250 39.02 8.29 15.05
CA TYR A 250 38.39 8.74 13.81
C TYR A 250 36.93 8.27 13.70
N VAL A 251 36.68 6.99 14.02
CA VAL A 251 35.33 6.38 14.01
C VAL A 251 34.43 7.00 15.10
N LEU A 252 35.04 7.43 16.21
CA LEU A 252 34.34 8.11 17.31
C LEU A 252 34.08 9.61 17.06
N ASN A 253 34.53 10.17 15.94
CA ASN A 253 34.29 11.58 15.66
C ASN A 253 32.79 11.85 15.49
N PHE A 254 32.27 12.90 16.15
CA PHE A 254 30.89 13.33 16.03
C PHE A 254 30.44 13.50 14.58
N ARG A 255 31.31 14.01 13.69
CA ARG A 255 31.01 14.15 12.26
C ARG A 255 30.82 12.81 11.54
N PHE A 256 31.45 11.75 12.03
CA PHE A 256 31.25 10.40 11.52
C PHE A 256 29.84 9.91 11.90
N TRP A 257 29.48 10.05 13.17
CA TRP A 257 28.14 9.69 13.67
C TRP A 257 27.00 10.49 13.07
N VAL A 258 27.15 11.80 12.83
CA VAL A 258 26.11 12.62 12.19
C VAL A 258 25.82 12.15 10.76
N MET A 259 26.86 11.75 10.02
CA MET A 259 26.68 11.21 8.67
C MET A 259 26.06 9.82 8.69
N ILE A 260 26.44 8.93 9.62
CA ILE A 260 25.76 7.65 9.80
C ILE A 260 24.28 7.90 10.15
N GLY A 261 24.00 8.80 11.11
CA GLY A 261 22.64 9.16 11.51
C GLY A 261 21.82 9.70 10.35
N GLY A 262 22.40 10.59 9.53
CA GLY A 262 21.75 11.10 8.33
C GLY A 262 21.54 10.04 7.24
N GLY A 263 22.50 9.11 7.06
CA GLY A 263 22.35 7.95 6.19
C GLY A 263 21.24 6.99 6.65
N VAL A 264 21.16 6.71 7.96
CA VAL A 264 20.09 5.90 8.55
C VAL A 264 18.74 6.59 8.41
N ALA A 265 18.66 7.90 8.67
CA ALA A 265 17.44 8.68 8.47
C ALA A 265 16.97 8.64 7.01
N ALA A 266 17.91 8.77 6.05
CA ALA A 266 17.62 8.62 4.63
C ALA A 266 17.17 7.20 4.27
N ALA A 267 17.79 6.16 4.86
CA ALA A 267 17.39 4.77 4.66
C ALA A 267 15.95 4.52 5.15
N VAL A 268 15.63 4.98 6.36
CA VAL A 268 14.29 4.86 6.95
C VAL A 268 13.27 5.63 6.11
N TYR A 269 13.59 6.87 5.72
CA TYR A 269 12.72 7.67 4.87
C TYR A 269 12.46 7.00 3.52
N SER A 270 13.52 6.50 2.86
CA SER A 270 13.41 5.82 1.56
C SER A 270 12.60 4.53 1.69
N TYR A 271 12.82 3.76 2.76
CA TYR A 271 12.02 2.58 3.07
C TYR A 271 10.55 2.92 3.30
N LEU A 272 10.24 3.95 4.09
CA LEU A 272 8.86 4.33 4.36
C LEU A 272 8.14 4.84 3.10
N THR A 273 8.83 5.61 2.27
CA THR A 273 8.22 6.22 1.07
C THR A 273 8.15 5.26 -0.12
N LEU A 274 9.16 4.41 -0.33
CA LEU A 274 9.18 3.48 -1.46
C LEU A 274 8.57 2.13 -1.11
N TYR A 275 8.89 1.58 0.06
CA TYR A 275 8.36 0.27 0.45
C TYR A 275 7.03 0.43 1.20
N ALA A 276 6.98 1.16 2.33
CA ALA A 276 5.80 1.18 3.19
C ALA A 276 4.56 1.83 2.54
N ALA A 277 4.75 2.94 1.83
CA ALA A 277 3.66 3.69 1.21
C ALA A 277 3.20 3.12 -0.13
N ASP A 278 3.99 2.26 -0.79
CA ASP A 278 3.61 1.66 -2.08
C ASP A 278 2.85 0.33 -1.85
N PRO A 279 1.54 0.26 -2.19
CA PRO A 279 0.76 -0.97 -2.08
C PRO A 279 1.14 -2.02 -3.14
N VAL A 280 2.00 -1.68 -4.09
CA VAL A 280 2.38 -2.51 -5.25
C VAL A 280 3.89 -2.77 -5.29
N PHE A 281 4.61 -2.50 -4.20
CA PHE A 281 6.07 -2.67 -4.21
C PHE A 281 6.45 -4.10 -4.63
N ASP A 282 7.23 -4.17 -5.71
CA ASP A 282 7.79 -5.38 -6.29
C ASP A 282 9.31 -5.38 -6.07
N VAL A 283 9.85 -6.49 -5.57
CA VAL A 283 11.29 -6.66 -5.34
C VAL A 283 11.97 -6.91 -6.69
N SER A 284 12.14 -5.83 -7.44
CA SER A 284 12.86 -5.80 -8.72
C SER A 284 14.25 -5.19 -8.55
N VAL A 285 15.20 -5.55 -9.42
CA VAL A 285 16.56 -4.94 -9.44
C VAL A 285 16.47 -3.41 -9.51
N ALA A 286 15.52 -2.88 -10.30
CA ALA A 286 15.30 -1.44 -10.41
C ALA A 286 14.86 -0.80 -9.08
N SER A 287 13.88 -1.40 -8.39
CA SER A 287 13.41 -0.90 -7.09
C SER A 287 14.48 -0.96 -6.01
N LEU A 288 15.25 -2.06 -5.95
CA LEU A 288 16.33 -2.26 -5.00
C LEU A 288 17.49 -1.30 -5.26
N TRP A 289 17.82 -1.08 -6.54
CA TRP A 289 18.82 -0.08 -6.94
C TRP A 289 18.39 1.32 -6.56
N GLN A 290 17.13 1.70 -6.81
CA GLN A 290 16.59 3.02 -6.45
C GLN A 290 16.66 3.25 -4.93
N LEU A 291 16.27 2.26 -4.13
CA LEU A 291 16.30 2.34 -2.67
C LEU A 291 17.75 2.44 -2.14
N SER A 292 18.67 1.69 -2.74
CA SER A 292 20.11 1.77 -2.45
C SER A 292 20.67 3.16 -2.81
N ALA A 293 20.33 3.67 -4.00
CA ALA A 293 20.81 4.94 -4.52
C ALA A 293 20.31 6.14 -3.69
N GLN A 294 19.05 6.14 -3.26
CA GLN A 294 18.51 7.18 -2.37
C GLN A 294 19.19 7.18 -1.01
N THR A 295 19.42 6.00 -0.44
CA THR A 295 20.13 5.86 0.84
C THR A 295 21.58 6.33 0.72
N PHE A 296 22.26 5.96 -0.37
CA PHE A 296 23.60 6.44 -0.71
C PHE A 296 23.65 7.96 -0.85
N ALA A 297 22.72 8.55 -1.62
CA ALA A 297 22.63 9.99 -1.82
C ALA A 297 22.37 10.74 -0.50
N GLY A 298 21.48 10.24 0.35
CA GLY A 298 21.23 10.83 1.67
C GLY A 298 22.45 10.77 2.58
N THR A 299 23.23 9.69 2.50
CA THR A 299 24.50 9.55 3.21
C THR A 299 25.54 10.59 2.75
N LEU A 300 25.66 10.82 1.43
CA LEU A 300 26.54 11.85 0.88
C LEU A 300 26.07 13.27 1.19
N ALA A 301 24.76 13.54 1.12
CA ALA A 301 24.18 14.83 1.49
C ALA A 301 24.46 15.16 2.96
N SER A 302 24.37 14.16 3.84
CA SER A 302 24.68 14.30 5.26
C SER A 302 26.16 14.61 5.48
N LYS A 303 27.07 13.98 4.72
CA LYS A 303 28.49 14.34 4.72
C LYS A 303 28.68 15.81 4.32
N ALA A 304 28.14 16.22 3.17
CA ALA A 304 28.27 17.59 2.69
C ALA A 304 27.74 18.62 3.69
N ALA A 305 26.61 18.33 4.35
CA ALA A 305 26.07 19.17 5.41
C ALA A 305 27.00 19.28 6.61
N THR A 306 27.61 18.17 7.05
CA THR A 306 28.62 18.22 8.13
C THR A 306 29.89 18.96 7.73
N ASP A 307 30.24 18.96 6.46
CA ASP A 307 31.41 19.67 5.94
C ASP A 307 31.20 21.19 5.88
N LEU A 308 29.98 21.63 5.57
CA LEU A 308 29.58 23.04 5.59
C LEU A 308 29.61 23.66 6.99
N ILE A 309 29.37 22.87 8.05
CA ILE A 309 29.39 23.37 9.44
C ILE A 309 30.83 23.69 9.90
N GLY A 310 31.85 23.25 9.15
CA GLY A 310 33.26 23.53 9.43
C GLY A 310 33.84 22.66 10.56
N PRO A 311 35.17 22.70 10.77
CA PRO A 311 35.82 21.95 11.83
C PRO A 311 35.39 22.44 13.20
N THR A 312 35.12 21.51 14.11
CA THR A 312 34.74 21.87 15.48
C THR A 312 35.93 22.53 16.19
N GLY A 313 35.68 23.40 17.19
CA GLY A 313 36.75 24.04 17.94
C GLY A 313 37.73 23.06 18.60
N ARG A 314 37.30 21.82 18.89
CA ARG A 314 38.17 20.73 19.34
C ARG A 314 39.11 20.21 18.24
N GLU A 315 38.63 20.06 17.01
CA GLU A 315 39.47 19.67 15.85
C GLU A 315 40.52 20.73 15.54
N ILE A 316 40.16 22.02 15.65
CA ILE A 316 41.09 23.12 15.44
C ILE A 316 42.20 23.11 16.52
N LYS A 317 41.83 22.89 17.80
CA LYS A 317 42.81 22.78 18.90
C LYS A 317 43.72 21.56 18.76
N GLY A 318 43.17 20.41 18.37
CA GLY A 318 43.94 19.18 18.13
C GLY A 318 44.95 19.32 16.98
N ASN A 319 44.52 19.91 15.86
CA ASN A 319 45.42 20.14 14.72
C ASN A 319 46.51 21.18 15.02
N LYS A 320 46.23 22.18 15.86
CA LYS A 320 47.27 23.12 16.34
C LYS A 320 48.31 22.41 17.21
N ALA A 321 47.87 21.59 18.16
CA ALA A 321 48.77 20.81 19.01
C ALA A 321 49.67 19.88 18.18
N ARG A 322 49.09 19.15 17.21
CA ARG A 322 49.84 18.25 16.32
C ARG A 322 50.85 18.98 15.43
N LYS A 323 50.50 20.16 14.93
CA LYS A 323 51.43 21.00 14.16
C LYS A 323 52.56 21.54 15.02
N GLN A 324 52.30 21.91 16.27
CA GLN A 324 53.37 22.30 17.21
C GLN A 324 54.34 21.15 17.49
N THR A 325 53.86 19.93 17.72
CA THR A 325 54.73 18.77 17.93
C THR A 325 55.58 18.40 16.70
N LEU A 326 55.10 18.70 15.49
CA LEU A 326 55.86 18.51 14.24
C LEU A 326 56.86 19.63 13.94
N LEU A 327 56.66 20.82 14.51
CA LEU A 327 57.52 22.00 14.30
C LEU A 327 58.63 22.15 15.34
N ASP A 328 58.56 21.42 16.46
CA ASP A 328 59.63 21.32 17.48
C ASP A 328 60.35 19.94 17.45
N PRO A 329 61.11 19.59 16.40
CA PRO A 329 61.95 18.40 16.43
C PRO A 329 63.23 18.57 17.29
N ALA A 330 63.48 19.78 17.82
CA ALA A 330 64.77 20.15 18.39
C ALA A 330 65.05 19.65 19.82
N ASP A 331 64.02 19.43 20.65
CA ASP A 331 64.25 19.12 22.08
C ASP A 331 64.26 17.61 22.41
N SER A 332 63.87 16.75 21.48
CA SER A 332 63.80 15.29 21.71
C SER A 332 65.13 14.57 21.47
N ALA A 333 66.12 15.22 20.83
CA ALA A 333 67.39 14.60 20.47
C ALA A 333 68.50 14.74 21.55
N VAL A 334 68.31 15.58 22.57
CA VAL A 334 69.37 15.90 23.55
C VAL A 334 69.32 15.01 24.81
N ALA A 335 68.22 14.28 25.06
CA ALA A 335 68.08 13.46 26.26
C ALA A 335 68.71 12.04 26.16
N GLY A 336 69.30 11.66 25.02
CA GLY A 336 69.80 10.30 24.77
C GLY A 336 71.31 10.06 24.91
N ALA A 337 72.11 11.10 25.20
CA ALA A 337 73.58 11.01 25.07
C ALA A 337 74.37 11.08 26.39
N GLN A 338 73.75 10.92 27.56
CA GLN A 338 74.49 10.90 28.84
C GLN A 338 74.14 9.65 29.65
N GLY A 339 74.97 8.61 29.53
CA GLY A 339 74.89 7.43 30.39
C GLY A 339 75.60 6.21 29.83
N GLY A 340 76.94 6.25 29.74
CA GLY A 340 77.73 5.13 29.27
C GLY A 340 79.22 5.27 29.51
N ASP A 341 79.63 5.49 30.76
CA ASP A 341 80.99 5.22 31.25
C ASP A 341 80.88 4.30 32.48
N VAL A 342 81.10 2.99 32.27
CA VAL A 342 81.69 2.02 33.22
C VAL A 342 82.44 0.98 32.41
#